data_AF-A0A3S4J0C3-F1
#
_entry.id   AF-A0A3S4J0C3-F1
#
_cell.length_a   1.000
_cell.length_b   1.000
_cell.length_c   1.000
_cell.angle_alpha   90.00
_cell.angle_beta   90.00
_cell.angle_gamma   90.00
#
_symmetry.space_group_name_H-M   'P 1'
#
loop_
_entity.id
_entity.type
_entity.pdbx_description
1 polymer ?
#
loop_
_entity_poly.entity_id
_entity_poly.type
_entity_poly.pdbx_seq_one_letter_code
_entity_poly.pdbx_strand_id
1 'polypeptide(L)'
;MRHSWLAVAGIAGLLAFPPVDACTLWGAAGTASMEGSLLAKNRDWKPDHAQSLRLLHPEHGYAYLGLYADNGSEPGIKAGVNQKDWRSSPPKPAVCRARYGPIARAMAF
;
A
#
# COMPACT_ATOMS: atom_id res chain seq x y z
N MET A 1 9.47 3.77 46.07
CA MET A 1 10.46 4.01 45.00
C MET A 1 10.41 2.99 43.84
N ARG A 2 10.21 1.67 44.06
CA ARG A 2 10.20 0.67 42.97
C ARG A 2 9.03 0.79 41.97
N HIS A 3 7.86 1.30 42.40
CA HIS A 3 6.70 1.52 41.53
C HIS A 3 6.92 2.63 40.48
N SER A 4 7.74 3.65 40.79
CA SER A 4 8.06 4.74 39.86
C SER A 4 8.89 4.28 38.67
N TRP A 5 9.80 3.33 38.87
CA TRP A 5 10.63 2.79 37.78
C TRP A 5 9.83 1.90 36.83
N LEU A 6 8.86 1.15 37.35
CA LEU A 6 7.93 0.36 36.53
C LEU A 6 7.01 1.25 35.70
N ALA A 7 6.53 2.36 36.27
CA ALA A 7 5.72 3.34 35.55
C ALA A 7 6.53 4.04 34.43
N VAL A 8 7.77 4.44 34.71
CA VAL A 8 8.66 5.05 33.71
C VAL A 8 9.03 4.07 32.60
N ALA A 9 9.35 2.81 32.94
CA ALA A 9 9.61 1.78 31.95
C ALA A 9 8.36 1.45 31.10
N GLY A 10 7.17 1.46 31.72
CA GLY A 10 5.90 1.28 31.02
C GLY A 10 5.60 2.41 30.04
N ILE A 11 5.79 3.67 30.43
CA ILE A 11 5.60 4.83 29.56
C ILE A 11 6.64 4.85 28.42
N ALA A 12 7.91 4.56 28.72
CA ALA A 12 8.95 4.46 27.70
C ALA A 12 8.66 3.33 26.69
N GLY A 13 8.12 2.19 27.16
CA GLY A 13 7.69 1.09 26.31
C GLY A 13 6.50 1.46 25.40
N LEU A 14 5.54 2.23 25.91
CA LEU A 14 4.39 2.72 25.13
C LEU A 14 4.77 3.78 24.09
N LEU A 15 5.87 4.52 24.29
CA LEU A 15 6.39 5.49 23.32
C LEU A 15 7.36 4.86 22.31
N ALA A 16 7.74 3.59 22.49
CA ALA A 16 8.67 2.88 21.62
C ALA A 16 8.01 2.24 20.38
N PHE A 17 6.68 2.37 20.23
CA PHE A 17 6.02 1.86 19.03
C PHE A 17 6.36 2.75 17.82
N PRO A 18 7.00 2.20 16.78
CA PRO A 18 7.25 2.96 15.56
C PRO A 18 5.91 3.34 14.92
N PRO A 19 5.82 4.53 14.27
CA PRO A 19 4.64 4.86 13.47
C PRO A 19 4.42 3.76 12.44
N VAL A 20 3.25 3.13 12.48
CA VAL A 20 2.90 2.07 11.55
C VAL A 20 2.37 2.74 10.28
N ASP A 21 3.12 2.66 9.18
CA ASP A 21 2.62 2.99 7.84
C ASP A 21 1.59 1.94 7.42
N ALA A 22 0.34 2.12 7.86
CA ALA A 22 -0.70 1.12 7.72
C ALA A 22 -1.52 1.34 6.45
N CYS A 23 -0.96 1.04 5.27
CA CYS A 23 -1.76 0.96 4.05
C CYS A 23 -2.97 0.03 4.30
N THR A 24 -4.20 0.50 4.07
CA THR A 24 -5.41 -0.35 4.13
C THR A 24 -5.88 -0.70 2.73
N LEU A 25 -6.26 -1.96 2.51
CA LEU A 25 -6.73 -2.48 1.22
C LEU A 25 -7.99 -3.32 1.44
N TRP A 26 -9.07 -3.00 0.73
CA TRP A 26 -10.30 -3.80 0.74
C TRP A 26 -10.91 -3.89 -0.65
N GLY A 27 -11.85 -4.81 -0.81
CA GLY A 27 -12.63 -4.95 -2.02
C GLY A 27 -13.97 -5.61 -1.75
N ALA A 28 -14.88 -5.48 -2.70
CA ALA A 28 -16.19 -6.11 -2.69
C ALA A 28 -16.45 -6.70 -4.09
N ALA A 29 -17.11 -7.87 -4.15
CA ALA A 29 -17.40 -8.53 -5.40
C ALA A 29 -18.70 -9.34 -5.31
N GLY A 30 -19.24 -9.74 -6.45
CA GLY A 30 -20.50 -10.48 -6.52
C GLY A 30 -21.66 -9.66 -5.93
N THR A 31 -22.54 -10.30 -5.17
CA THR A 31 -23.71 -9.63 -4.56
C THR A 31 -23.36 -8.62 -3.48
N ALA A 32 -22.10 -8.56 -3.02
CA ALA A 32 -21.63 -7.55 -2.08
C ALA A 32 -21.33 -6.18 -2.74
N SER A 33 -21.49 -6.05 -4.06
CA SER A 33 -21.31 -4.80 -4.80
C SER A 33 -22.35 -4.66 -5.90
N MET A 34 -22.92 -3.46 -6.07
CA MET A 34 -23.92 -3.19 -7.09
C MET A 34 -23.32 -2.90 -8.47
N GLU A 35 -22.04 -2.56 -8.55
CA GLU A 35 -21.39 -2.05 -9.76
C GLU A 35 -20.29 -2.99 -10.30
N GLY A 36 -20.28 -4.24 -9.84
CA GLY A 36 -19.23 -5.21 -10.14
C GLY A 36 -18.11 -5.21 -9.10
N SER A 37 -16.93 -5.71 -9.47
CA SER A 37 -15.81 -5.83 -8.53
C SER A 37 -15.23 -4.46 -8.18
N LEU A 38 -15.23 -4.12 -6.90
CA LEU A 38 -14.62 -2.91 -6.36
C LEU A 38 -13.32 -3.25 -5.64
N LEU A 39 -12.31 -2.39 -5.83
CA LEU A 39 -11.04 -2.46 -5.14
C LEU A 39 -10.68 -1.05 -4.65
N ALA A 40 -10.36 -0.91 -3.36
CA ALA A 40 -10.05 0.37 -2.74
C ALA A 40 -8.78 0.25 -1.89
N LYS A 41 -7.93 1.27 -1.97
CA LYS A 41 -6.67 1.34 -1.23
C LYS A 41 -6.50 2.72 -0.59
N ASN A 42 -6.36 2.75 0.72
CA ASN A 42 -5.81 3.90 1.44
C ASN A 42 -4.29 3.73 1.48
N ARG A 43 -3.57 4.71 0.92
CA ARG A 43 -2.11 4.75 0.95
C ARG A 43 -1.67 5.73 2.02
N ASP A 44 -1.33 5.19 3.17
CA ASP A 44 -0.79 5.93 4.29
C ASP A 44 0.73 5.95 4.22
N TRP A 45 1.29 7.14 4.33
CA TRP A 45 2.72 7.40 4.42
C TRP A 45 2.92 8.79 5.02
N LYS A 46 4.11 9.05 5.56
CA LYS A 46 4.52 10.40 5.94
C LYS A 46 4.27 11.39 4.77
N PRO A 47 3.71 12.59 5.01
CA PRO A 47 3.43 13.56 3.95
C PRO A 47 4.71 14.33 3.55
N ASP A 48 5.73 13.61 3.08
CA ASP A 48 7.06 14.12 2.77
C ASP A 48 7.48 13.92 1.31
N HIS A 49 6.56 13.49 0.44
CA HIS A 49 6.82 13.23 -0.97
C HIS A 49 5.59 13.55 -1.83
N ALA A 50 5.85 13.78 -3.12
CA ALA A 50 4.84 13.99 -4.14
C ALA A 50 4.40 12.67 -4.78
N GLN A 51 3.15 12.64 -5.25
CA GLN A 51 2.57 11.50 -5.94
C GLN A 51 1.90 11.94 -7.23
N SER A 52 1.93 11.09 -8.25
CA SER A 52 1.29 11.35 -9.53
C SER A 52 0.53 10.13 -10.05
N LEU A 53 -0.55 10.40 -10.78
CA LEU A 53 -1.28 9.39 -11.53
C LEU A 53 -0.79 9.41 -12.98
N ARG A 54 -0.33 8.28 -13.50
CA ARG A 54 0.30 8.19 -14.83
C ARG A 54 -0.31 7.07 -15.65
N LEU A 55 -0.66 7.36 -16.90
CA LEU A 55 -1.01 6.36 -17.91
C LEU A 55 0.24 6.01 -18.72
N LEU A 56 0.61 4.72 -18.74
CA LEU A 56 1.78 4.24 -19.47
C LEU A 56 1.38 3.21 -20.54
N HIS A 57 2.01 3.32 -21.70
CA HIS A 57 1.93 2.36 -22.81
C HIS A 57 3.32 1.71 -22.95
N PRO A 58 3.60 0.58 -22.28
CA PRO A 58 4.90 -0.07 -22.38
C PRO A 58 5.10 -0.67 -23.78
N GLU A 59 6.35 -0.77 -24.24
CA GLU A 59 6.68 -1.41 -25.53
C GLU A 59 6.17 -2.86 -25.62
N HIS A 60 6.12 -3.54 -24.47
CA HIS A 60 5.62 -4.90 -24.34
C HIS A 60 4.65 -4.98 -23.15
N GLY A 61 3.47 -5.59 -23.36
CA GLY A 61 2.44 -5.76 -22.33
C GLY A 61 1.26 -4.80 -22.49
N TYR A 62 0.42 -4.70 -21.45
CA TYR A 62 -0.79 -3.89 -21.46
C TYR A 62 -0.52 -2.46 -21.00
N ALA A 63 -1.26 -1.51 -21.57
CA ALA A 63 -1.33 -0.16 -21.05
C ALA A 63 -1.89 -0.17 -19.62
N TYR A 64 -1.42 0.75 -18.76
CA TYR A 64 -1.87 0.80 -17.38
C TYR A 64 -1.84 2.20 -16.77
N LEU A 65 -2.78 2.44 -15.87
CA LEU A 65 -2.84 3.61 -15.00
C LEU A 65 -2.18 3.25 -13.67
N GLY A 66 -1.18 4.01 -13.23
CA GLY A 66 -0.46 3.77 -11.99
C GLY A 66 -0.39 5.00 -11.09
N LEU A 67 -0.48 4.78 -9.78
CA LEU A 67 -0.15 5.76 -8.75
C LEU A 67 1.33 5.65 -8.41
N TYR A 68 2.09 6.71 -8.63
CA TYR A 68 3.52 6.76 -8.39
C TYR A 68 3.85 7.66 -7.20
N ALA A 69 4.84 7.26 -6.41
CA ALA A 69 5.61 8.19 -5.59
C ALA A 69 6.75 8.75 -6.44
N ASP A 70 6.76 10.06 -6.67
CA ASP A 70 7.68 10.72 -7.60
C ASP A 70 9.06 10.92 -6.98
N ASN A 71 9.09 11.12 -5.67
CA ASN A 71 10.28 11.34 -4.86
C ASN A 71 10.11 10.72 -3.47
N GLY A 72 10.96 11.11 -2.52
CA GLY A 72 10.98 10.56 -1.16
C GLY A 72 11.88 9.34 -1.01
N SER A 73 11.75 8.65 0.12
CA SER A 73 12.60 7.51 0.48
C SER A 73 12.28 6.23 -0.29
N GLU A 74 11.08 6.14 -0.87
CA GLU A 74 10.65 5.00 -1.69
C GLU A 74 9.90 5.44 -2.96
N PRO A 75 10.57 5.95 -4.01
CA PRO A 75 9.94 6.27 -5.29
C PRO A 75 9.41 5.02 -6.03
N GLY A 76 8.53 5.22 -7.02
CA GLY A 76 8.02 4.17 -7.91
C GLY A 76 6.52 3.90 -7.76
N ILE A 77 6.02 2.85 -8.43
CA ILE A 77 4.59 2.52 -8.48
C ILE A 77 4.09 1.94 -7.15
N LYS A 78 2.92 2.41 -6.69
CA LYS A 78 2.31 2.07 -5.39
C LYS A 78 0.92 1.43 -5.52
N ALA A 79 0.27 1.62 -6.65
CA ALA A 79 -0.97 0.96 -7.07
C ALA A 79 -1.14 1.13 -8.58
N GLY A 80 -2.01 0.34 -9.22
CA GLY A 80 -2.37 0.55 -10.61
C GLY A 80 -3.42 -0.43 -11.12
N VAL A 81 -3.97 -0.13 -12.29
CA VAL A 81 -4.91 -0.95 -13.06
C VAL A 81 -4.48 -0.96 -14.53
N ASN A 82 -4.58 -2.11 -15.19
CA ASN A 82 -4.23 -2.24 -16.61
C ASN A 82 -5.48 -2.33 -17.49
N GLN A 83 -5.30 -2.14 -18.81
CA GLN A 83 -6.38 -2.09 -19.78
C GLN A 83 -7.15 -3.42 -19.93
N LYS A 84 -6.61 -4.54 -19.44
CA LYS A 84 -7.28 -5.84 -19.55
C LYS A 84 -8.30 -6.07 -18.44
N ASP A 85 -8.42 -5.14 -17.50
CA ASP A 85 -9.00 -5.39 -16.18
C ASP A 85 -8.36 -6.63 -15.52
N TRP A 86 -8.77 -7.00 -14.31
CA TRP A 86 -8.10 -8.02 -13.46
C TRP A 86 -7.87 -9.41 -14.12
N ARG A 87 -8.44 -9.66 -15.30
CA ARG A 87 -8.43 -10.93 -16.00
C ARG A 87 -7.22 -11.01 -16.92
N SER A 88 -6.07 -11.35 -16.33
CA SER A 88 -4.84 -11.92 -16.91
C SER A 88 -3.63 -10.99 -17.17
N SER A 89 -2.56 -11.37 -16.45
CA SER A 89 -1.14 -11.00 -16.54
C SER A 89 -0.69 -9.73 -15.82
N PRO A 90 0.40 -9.80 -15.02
CA PRO A 90 0.80 -8.71 -14.15
C PRO A 90 1.61 -7.63 -14.86
N PRO A 91 1.37 -6.34 -14.55
CA PRO A 91 2.47 -5.43 -14.33
C PRO A 91 3.09 -5.75 -12.96
N LYS A 92 4.43 -5.68 -12.85
CA LYS A 92 5.22 -5.91 -11.61
C LYS A 92 4.43 -5.57 -10.35
N PRO A 93 4.46 -6.42 -9.30
CA PRO A 93 3.58 -6.24 -8.15
C PRO A 93 3.82 -4.84 -7.55
N ALA A 94 2.76 -4.04 -7.50
CA ALA A 94 2.73 -2.78 -6.77
C ALA A 94 2.65 -3.12 -5.27
N VAL A 95 3.76 -3.61 -4.72
CA VAL A 95 3.87 -3.99 -3.32
C VAL A 95 3.91 -2.69 -2.49
N CYS A 96 2.87 -2.40 -1.68
CA CYS A 96 3.14 -1.66 -0.42
C CYS A 96 4.06 -2.62 0.35
N ARG A 97 5.37 -2.36 0.32
CA ARG A 97 6.31 -3.12 1.13
C ARG A 97 6.10 -2.62 2.55
N ALA A 98 5.11 -3.16 3.24
CA ALA A 98 5.02 -3.02 4.68
C ALA A 98 6.35 -3.55 5.21
N ARG A 99 7.19 -2.64 5.71
CA ARG A 99 8.58 -2.92 6.06
C ARG A 99 8.69 -3.95 7.21
N TYR A 100 7.56 -4.33 7.80
CA TYR A 100 7.41 -5.33 8.86
C TYR A 100 6.09 -6.11 8.70
N GLY A 101 6.13 -7.33 8.15
CA GLY A 101 5.03 -8.30 8.26
C GLY A 101 4.77 -9.19 7.02
N PRO A 102 4.28 -10.43 7.21
CA PRO A 102 4.07 -11.43 6.14
C PRO A 102 2.90 -11.13 5.19
N ILE A 103 2.20 -10.00 5.37
CA ILE A 103 1.03 -9.60 4.57
C ILE A 103 1.45 -9.08 3.18
N ALA A 104 2.75 -8.89 2.93
CA ALA A 104 3.30 -8.44 1.64
C ALA A 104 3.24 -9.49 0.50
N ARG A 105 2.62 -10.66 0.72
CA ARG A 105 2.52 -11.74 -0.28
C ARG A 105 1.15 -11.90 -0.95
N ALA A 106 0.14 -11.14 -0.54
CA ALA A 106 -1.11 -11.08 -1.29
C ALA A 106 -0.91 -10.06 -2.43
N MET A 107 -1.05 -10.51 -3.68
CA MET A 107 -0.82 -9.74 -4.91
C MET A 107 0.63 -9.69 -5.42
N ALA A 108 1.27 -10.87 -5.46
CA ALA A 108 1.90 -11.24 -6.73
C ALA A 108 0.76 -11.61 -7.68
N PHE A 109 0.49 -10.75 -8.66
CA PHE A 109 -0.03 -11.22 -9.94
C PHE A 109 1.18 -11.56 -10.81
#